data_AF-A0A2N1IGH5-F1
#
_entry.id   AF-A0A2N1IGH5-F1
#
_cell.length_a   1.000
_cell.length_b   1.000
_cell.length_c   1.000
_cell.angle_alpha   90.00
_cell.angle_beta   90.00
_cell.angle_gamma   90.00
#
_symmetry.space_group_name_H-M   'P 1'
#
loop_
_entity.id
_entity.type
_entity.pdbx_description
1 polymer ?
#
loop_
_entity_poly.entity_id
_entity_poly.type
_entity_poly.pdbx_seq_one_letter_code
_entity_poly.pdbx_strand_id
1 'polypeptide(L)'
;MPSIIKKKITSKNAGQKLVKKHDKLVHSENMKVASHVQREKDDWVINTLILNNLDVPFKYKRKKLYQSLQGQRVNLTYYAETETVAGFSIEVMSVVRIKVS
;
A
#
# COMPACT_ATOMS: atom_id res chain seq x y z
N MET A 1 49.24 3.75 -24.27
CA MET A 1 48.84 4.19 -22.91
C MET A 1 48.17 5.55 -23.04
N PRO A 2 47.16 5.93 -22.23
CA PRO A 2 46.58 5.23 -21.09
C PRO A 2 45.10 4.82 -21.25
N SER A 3 44.80 3.72 -20.58
CA SER A 3 43.53 3.06 -20.36
C SER A 3 42.55 3.91 -19.53
N ILE A 4 41.33 4.06 -20.02
CA ILE A 4 40.20 4.58 -19.23
C ILE A 4 39.72 3.45 -18.30
N ILE A 5 40.02 3.64 -17.02
CA ILE A 5 39.74 2.76 -15.90
C ILE A 5 38.22 2.55 -15.78
N LYS A 6 37.75 1.30 -15.94
CA LYS A 6 36.38 0.89 -15.60
C LYS A 6 36.13 1.20 -14.12
N LYS A 7 35.23 2.15 -13.84
CA LYS A 7 34.86 2.55 -12.48
C LYS A 7 34.19 1.37 -11.75
N LYS A 8 34.93 0.78 -10.82
CA LYS A 8 34.55 -0.31 -9.92
C LYS A 8 33.32 0.11 -9.09
N ILE A 9 32.18 -0.55 -9.30
CA ILE A 9 30.95 -0.35 -8.51
C ILE A 9 31.18 -0.98 -7.13
N THR A 10 31.44 -0.14 -6.13
CA THR A 10 31.60 -0.57 -4.74
C THR A 10 30.25 -0.72 -4.05
N SER A 11 30.12 -1.83 -3.33
CA SER A 11 28.97 -2.42 -2.66
C SER A 11 28.45 -1.63 -1.45
N LYS A 12 27.88 -0.44 -1.65
CA LYS A 12 27.13 0.32 -0.61
C LYS A 12 25.62 0.45 -0.89
N ASN A 13 25.03 -0.51 -1.61
CA ASN A 13 23.79 -0.28 -2.36
C ASN A 13 22.62 -1.22 -2.00
N ALA A 14 22.53 -1.69 -0.75
CA ALA A 14 21.36 -2.45 -0.26
C ALA A 14 20.36 -1.54 0.47
N GLY A 15 20.82 -0.72 1.42
CA GLY A 15 19.95 0.18 2.20
C GLY A 15 19.34 1.33 1.40
N GLN A 16 20.11 1.95 0.48
CA GLN A 16 19.59 3.04 -0.35
C GLN A 16 18.58 2.59 -1.41
N LYS A 17 18.62 1.32 -1.83
CA LYS A 17 17.60 0.73 -2.71
C LYS A 17 16.28 0.47 -1.99
N LEU A 18 16.33 0.21 -0.67
CA LEU A 18 15.14 0.09 0.18
C LEU A 18 14.52 1.46 0.45
N VAL A 19 15.32 2.48 0.76
CA VAL A 19 14.80 3.84 1.01
C VAL A 19 14.15 4.45 -0.23
N LYS A 20 14.74 4.29 -1.43
CA LYS A 20 14.14 4.76 -2.69
C LYS A 20 12.82 4.07 -3.08
N LYS A 21 12.49 2.91 -2.48
CA LYS A 21 11.20 2.25 -2.67
C LYS A 21 10.08 2.89 -1.85
N HIS A 22 10.40 3.77 -0.89
CA HIS A 22 9.47 4.22 0.14
C HIS A 22 9.26 5.73 0.21
N ASP A 23 9.77 6.53 -0.75
CA ASP A 23 9.56 7.99 -0.77
C ASP A 23 8.08 8.40 -0.88
N LYS A 24 7.20 7.49 -1.33
CA LYS A 24 5.77 7.73 -1.51
C LYS A 24 4.91 7.10 -0.41
N LEU A 25 5.51 6.69 0.71
CA LEU A 25 4.75 6.10 1.81
C LEU A 25 3.98 7.19 2.55
N VAL A 26 2.66 7.13 2.47
CA VAL A 26 1.77 8.09 3.12
C VAL A 26 1.29 7.51 4.45
N HIS A 27 1.27 8.36 5.47
CA HIS A 27 0.66 8.06 6.75
C HIS A 27 -0.56 8.96 6.96
N SER A 28 -1.68 8.36 7.35
CA SER A 28 -2.90 9.09 7.71
C SER A 28 -3.43 8.56 9.02
N GLU A 29 -3.81 9.47 9.90
CA GLU A 29 -4.29 9.14 11.24
C GLU A 29 -5.77 9.47 11.39
N ASN A 30 -6.42 8.75 12.30
CA ASN A 30 -7.78 9.04 12.73
C ASN A 30 -8.79 9.07 11.56
N MET A 31 -8.64 8.18 10.58
CA MET A 31 -9.51 8.14 9.40
C MET A 31 -10.77 7.32 9.70
N LYS A 32 -11.96 7.88 9.45
CA LYS A 32 -13.22 7.15 9.65
C LYS A 32 -13.53 6.25 8.46
N VAL A 33 -13.82 4.98 8.72
CA VAL A 33 -14.19 3.99 7.69
C VAL A 33 -15.69 4.09 7.38
N ALA A 34 -16.02 4.38 6.13
CA ALA A 34 -17.39 4.42 5.62
C ALA A 34 -17.91 3.02 5.31
N SER A 35 -17.09 2.20 4.63
CA SER A 35 -17.44 0.82 4.29
C SER A 35 -16.21 -0.08 4.34
N HIS A 36 -16.45 -1.35 4.65
CA HIS A 36 -15.42 -2.39 4.66
C HIS A 36 -15.95 -3.64 3.97
N VAL A 37 -15.34 -4.00 2.83
CA VAL A 37 -15.70 -5.17 2.05
C VAL A 37 -14.54 -6.16 2.06
N GLN A 38 -14.84 -7.41 2.40
CA GLN A 38 -13.86 -8.50 2.41
C GLN A 38 -14.26 -9.52 1.35
N ARG A 39 -13.32 -9.86 0.47
CA ARG A 39 -13.53 -10.88 -0.57
C ARG A 39 -12.43 -11.92 -0.50
N GLU A 40 -12.81 -13.18 -0.53
CA GLU A 40 -11.86 -14.28 -0.70
C GLU A 40 -11.35 -14.30 -2.14
N LYS A 41 -10.03 -14.42 -2.29
CA LYS A 41 -9.34 -14.58 -3.56
C LYS A 41 -8.15 -15.51 -3.32
N ASP A 42 -8.26 -16.72 -3.85
CA ASP A 42 -7.28 -17.78 -3.63
C ASP A 42 -7.07 -17.99 -2.11
N ASP A 43 -5.82 -18.01 -1.64
CA ASP A 43 -5.47 -18.16 -0.22
C ASP A 43 -5.56 -16.85 0.60
N TRP A 44 -6.08 -15.77 0.01
CA TRP A 44 -6.08 -14.44 0.61
C TRP A 44 -7.48 -13.84 0.71
N VAL A 45 -7.74 -13.16 1.82
CA VAL A 45 -8.86 -12.24 1.97
C VAL A 45 -8.39 -10.84 1.60
N ILE A 46 -8.92 -10.32 0.49
CA ILE A 46 -8.73 -8.94 0.08
C ILE A 46 -9.72 -8.08 0.86
N ASN A 47 -9.18 -7.21 1.70
CA ASN A 47 -9.93 -6.23 2.47
C ASN A 47 -9.88 -4.91 1.70
N THR A 48 -11.05 -4.35 1.39
CA THR A 48 -11.21 -3.05 0.73
C THR A 48 -11.95 -2.11 1.67
N LEU A 49 -11.33 -0.99 2.00
CA LEU A 49 -11.91 0.06 2.83
C LEU A 49 -12.24 1.27 1.95
N ILE A 50 -13.39 1.87 2.19
CA ILE A 50 -13.69 3.24 1.77
C ILE A 50 -13.71 4.10 3.02
N LEU A 51 -13.01 5.22 2.97
CA LEU A 51 -12.94 6.17 4.06
C LEU A 51 -13.96 7.29 3.83
N ASN A 52 -14.39 7.94 4.90
CA ASN A 52 -15.28 9.08 4.78
C ASN A 52 -14.63 10.18 3.95
N ASN A 53 -15.39 10.75 3.01
CA ASN A 53 -14.99 11.85 2.12
C ASN A 53 -13.80 11.50 1.19
N LEU A 54 -13.58 10.20 0.92
CA LEU A 54 -12.58 9.73 -0.04
C LEU A 54 -13.21 8.69 -0.96
N ASP A 55 -13.11 8.92 -2.26
CA ASP A 55 -13.68 8.04 -3.29
C ASP A 55 -12.70 6.94 -3.75
N VAL A 56 -11.50 6.90 -3.15
CA VAL A 56 -10.44 5.96 -3.51
C VAL A 56 -10.46 4.76 -2.57
N PRO A 57 -10.41 3.52 -3.10
CA PRO A 57 -10.37 2.31 -2.28
C PRO A 57 -8.99 2.06 -1.67
N PHE A 58 -8.99 1.70 -0.39
CA PHE A 58 -7.82 1.27 0.37
C PHE A 58 -7.81 -0.25 0.50
N LYS A 59 -6.81 -0.92 -0.09
CA LYS A 59 -6.74 -2.37 -0.17
C LYS A 59 -5.60 -2.93 0.67
N TYR A 60 -5.86 -4.00 1.41
CA TYR A 60 -4.84 -4.86 2.02
C TYR A 60 -5.24 -6.32 1.97
N LYS A 61 -4.27 -7.23 2.13
CA LYS A 61 -4.48 -8.67 2.10
C LYS A 61 -4.22 -9.28 3.47
N ARG A 62 -5.02 -10.26 3.87
CA ARG A 62 -4.79 -11.11 5.05
C ARG A 62 -5.08 -12.56 4.69
N LYS A 63 -4.45 -13.52 5.37
CA LYS A 63 -4.74 -14.96 5.17
C LYS A 63 -6.06 -15.42 5.80
N LYS A 64 -6.65 -14.60 6.66
CA LYS A 64 -7.89 -14.90 7.38
C LYS A 64 -8.80 -13.67 7.32
N LEU A 65 -10.10 -13.91 7.46
CA LEU A 65 -11.10 -12.86 7.63
C LEU A 65 -10.70 -11.96 8.81
N TYR A 66 -10.93 -10.66 8.65
CA TYR A 66 -10.64 -9.67 9.67
C TYR A 66 -11.93 -9.15 10.29
N GLN A 67 -11.82 -8.53 11.47
CA GLN A 67 -12.94 -7.85 12.09
C GLN A 67 -13.45 -6.73 11.17
N SER A 68 -14.77 -6.47 11.21
CA SER A 68 -15.34 -5.38 10.43
C SER A 68 -14.85 -4.04 10.96
N LEU A 69 -14.20 -3.24 10.11
CA LEU A 69 -13.72 -1.91 10.45
C LEU A 69 -14.74 -0.80 10.13
N GLN A 70 -15.90 -1.14 9.57
CA GLN A 70 -16.92 -0.17 9.22
C GLN A 70 -17.35 0.66 10.45
N GLY A 71 -17.38 1.99 10.30
CA GLY A 71 -17.71 2.93 11.37
C GLY A 71 -16.57 3.21 12.35
N GLN A 72 -15.49 2.42 12.35
CA GLN A 72 -14.34 2.63 13.22
C GLN A 72 -13.41 3.72 12.68
N ARG A 73 -12.53 4.21 13.55
CA ARG A 73 -11.43 5.11 13.17
C ARG A 73 -10.14 4.32 13.12
N VAL A 74 -9.36 4.56 12.07
CA VAL A 74 -8.14 3.80 11.80
C VAL A 74 -6.98 4.71 11.42
N ASN A 75 -5.79 4.29 11.82
CA ASN A 75 -4.52 4.84 11.34
C ASN A 75 -4.00 3.94 10.22
N LEU A 76 -3.62 4.54 9.10
CA LEU A 76 -3.24 3.87 7.87
C LEU A 76 -1.84 4.29 7.43
N THR A 77 -1.10 3.33 6.90
CA THR A 77 0.17 3.57 6.20
C THR A 77 0.09 2.87 4.85
N TYR A 78 0.20 3.60 3.76
CA TYR A 78 -0.13 3.10 2.42
C TYR A 78 0.69 3.76 1.30
N TYR A 79 0.65 3.15 0.12
CA TYR A 79 1.15 3.72 -1.13
C TYR A 79 0.00 4.01 -2.08
N ALA A 80 0.09 5.11 -2.82
CA ALA A 80 -0.75 5.34 -3.98
C ALA A 80 -0.27 4.46 -5.14
N GLU A 81 -1.17 3.66 -5.69
CA GLU A 81 -0.95 2.74 -6.79
C GLU A 81 -2.07 2.89 -7.83
N THR A 82 -1.84 2.39 -9.04
CA THR A 82 -2.86 2.34 -10.09
C THR A 82 -3.02 0.89 -10.52
N GLU A 83 -4.26 0.40 -10.50
CA GLU A 83 -4.61 -0.97 -10.89
C GLU A 83 -5.43 -0.92 -12.17
N THR A 84 -5.06 -1.72 -13.17
CA THR A 84 -5.84 -1.87 -14.40
C THR A 84 -6.91 -2.94 -14.18
N VAL A 85 -8.18 -2.56 -14.20
CA VAL A 85 -9.34 -3.45 -14.08
C VAL A 85 -10.16 -3.36 -15.35
N ALA A 86 -10.31 -4.49 -16.07
CA ALA A 86 -11.08 -4.58 -17.31
C ALA A 86 -10.71 -3.52 -18.38
N GLY A 87 -9.42 -3.16 -18.45
CA GLY A 87 -8.91 -2.14 -19.39
C GLY A 87 -9.00 -0.70 -18.88
N PHE A 88 -9.58 -0.46 -17.69
CA PHE A 88 -9.62 0.86 -17.05
C PHE A 88 -8.57 0.98 -15.95
N SER A 89 -7.87 2.11 -15.90
CA SER A 89 -6.94 2.43 -14.81
C SER A 89 -7.69 3.04 -13.63
N ILE A 90 -7.63 2.37 -12.49
CA ILE A 90 -8.27 2.82 -11.24
C ILE A 90 -7.17 3.13 -10.23
N GLU A 91 -7.28 4.27 -9.57
CA GLU A 91 -6.41 4.61 -8.45
C GLU A 91 -6.79 3.78 -7.21
N VAL A 92 -5.80 3.19 -6.57
CA VAL A 92 -5.99 2.35 -5.38
C VAL A 92 -4.90 2.65 -4.36
N MET A 93 -5.24 2.58 -3.08
CA MET A 93 -4.29 2.80 -2.00
C MET A 93 -3.89 1.45 -1.40
N SER A 94 -2.64 1.04 -1.60
CA SER A 94 -2.09 -0.22 -1.11
C SER A 94 -1.64 -0.06 0.34
N VAL A 95 -2.43 -0.60 1.27
CA VAL A 95 -2.22 -0.44 2.71
C VAL A 95 -1.23 -1.47 3.24
N VAL A 96 -0.15 -0.99 3.86
CA VAL A 96 0.89 -1.80 4.50
C VAL A 96 0.59 -2.02 5.97
N ARG A 97 0.09 -1.00 6.65
CA ARG A 97 -0.24 -1.04 8.08
C ARG A 97 -1.58 -0.40 8.32
N ILE A 98 -2.38 -1.07 9.15
CA ILE A 98 -3.64 -0.58 9.67
C ILE A 98 -3.71 -0.83 11.16
N LYS A 99 -4.14 0.17 11.92
CA LYS A 99 -4.37 0.09 13.36
C LYS A 99 -5.70 0.75 13.68
N VAL A 100 -6.57 0.07 14.43
CA VAL A 100 -7.76 0.70 15.00
C VAL A 100 -7.33 1.67 16.09
N SER A 101 -7.83 2.90 16.02
CA SER A 101 -7.56 3.98 16.98
C SER A 101 -8.31 3.79 18.29
#